data_AF-A0A1I5EX89-F1
#
_entry.id   AF-A0A1I5EX89-F1
#
_cell.length_a   1.000
_cell.length_b   1.000
_cell.length_c   1.000
_cell.angle_alpha   90.00
_cell.angle_beta   90.00
_cell.angle_gamma   90.00
#
_symmetry.space_group_name_H-M   'P 1'
#
loop_
_entity.id
_entity.type
_entity.pdbx_description
1 polymer ?
#
loop_
_entity_poly.entity_id
_entity_poly.type
_entity_poly.pdbx_seq_one_letter_code
_entity_poly.pdbx_strand_id
1 'polypeptide(L)'
;MVKPLPMEVLSSKLLTLDEIGADLAQLTIRVRTSRTGVTHAPRCRQVGKNTAPEEVTTVSELRAGGEFRPCRTCGGAVVEELSAGQTEQLAALIPLLERRLQQVVEEERAKREERDRIRRADLIDKRAGYIVRGWTREIEEERRFAVRYPAEHRAAIVACDDCGAKATVSFDPRSLEVSYVCPSDSEHGFVHLRNGGRRLAAWVHRGGKELVALGLVAPVLAGADDAWVLTYATRADDYRTTVSAMEDFDRAYPPRLRLAPDIRCGECGDPLSSWPGIPGSEPRIEAAYSCDNRHEDGKYRHHEKSLVDERIDSILHRRLREHPPWATAKELEFDQGAVAAYADDLARKMAIFDACVGAAKSVDELVKTRSQLAEGLDLVSRIRDQGCLAIADLTRYAAGYAAYTPRWTFSELARALLTKRIDVTEQSVTVFTLFDDGTPLQRLLRSREIKDELAELGERQRELEQELADLDRRL
;
A
#
# COMPACT_ATOMS: atom_id res chain seq x y z
N MET A 1 -14.02 51.65 -19.99
CA MET A 1 -12.76 51.76 -19.22
C MET A 1 -11.99 50.45 -19.41
N VAL A 2 -10.95 50.46 -20.24
CA VAL A 2 -10.04 49.32 -20.46
C VAL A 2 -8.78 49.54 -19.62
N LYS A 3 -8.21 48.41 -19.15
CA LYS A 3 -7.63 48.18 -17.82
C LYS A 3 -6.22 48.73 -17.58
N PRO A 4 -5.84 48.93 -16.30
CA PRO A 4 -4.46 49.09 -15.87
C PRO A 4 -3.68 47.76 -16.03
N LEU A 5 -3.20 47.49 -17.24
CA LEU A 5 -2.33 46.36 -17.61
C LEU A 5 -0.81 46.56 -17.42
N PRO A 6 -0.23 47.78 -17.31
CA PRO A 6 1.23 47.94 -17.30
C PRO A 6 1.94 47.10 -16.24
N MET A 7 1.50 47.17 -14.99
CA MET A 7 2.12 46.40 -13.91
C MET A 7 1.82 44.91 -13.98
N GLU A 8 0.67 44.52 -14.51
CA GLU A 8 0.34 43.10 -14.73
C GLU A 8 1.30 42.47 -15.75
N VAL A 9 1.68 43.22 -16.79
CA VAL A 9 2.70 42.80 -17.76
C VAL A 9 4.09 42.80 -17.14
N LEU A 10 4.48 43.90 -16.52
CA LEU A 10 5.83 44.10 -15.97
C LEU A 10 6.15 43.14 -14.83
N SER A 11 5.17 42.77 -13.99
CA SER A 11 5.36 41.82 -12.89
C SER A 11 5.04 40.36 -13.26
N SER A 12 4.64 40.06 -14.50
CA SER A 12 4.25 38.70 -14.89
C SER A 12 5.44 37.76 -14.96
N LYS A 13 5.39 36.66 -14.20
CA LYS A 13 6.36 35.55 -14.29
C LYS A 13 6.33 34.80 -15.63
N LEU A 14 5.28 35.01 -16.44
CA LEU A 14 5.18 34.39 -17.76
C LEU A 14 6.08 35.06 -18.79
N LEU A 15 6.64 36.24 -18.51
CA LEU A 15 7.66 36.89 -19.33
C LEU A 15 9.01 36.80 -18.61
N THR A 16 10.09 36.59 -19.35
CA THR A 16 11.46 36.64 -18.82
C THR A 16 11.93 38.10 -18.67
N LEU A 17 12.97 38.34 -17.87
CA LEU A 17 13.56 39.67 -17.75
C LEU A 17 14.17 40.15 -19.07
N ASP A 18 14.75 39.23 -19.85
CA ASP A 18 15.33 39.54 -21.15
C ASP A 18 14.26 39.99 -22.17
N GLU A 19 13.09 39.34 -22.16
CA GLU A 19 11.95 39.75 -23.00
C GLU A 19 11.39 41.11 -22.58
N ILE A 20 11.34 41.38 -21.28
CA ILE A 20 10.92 42.70 -20.78
C ILE A 20 11.93 43.77 -21.18
N GLY A 21 13.21 43.42 -21.26
CA GLY A 21 14.30 44.31 -21.62
C GLY A 21 14.75 45.20 -20.47
N ALA A 22 16.01 45.61 -20.50
CA ALA A 22 16.66 46.37 -19.43
C ALA A 22 15.91 47.69 -19.11
N ASP A 23 15.43 48.39 -20.14
CA ASP A 23 14.78 49.71 -20.01
C ASP A 23 13.44 49.65 -19.25
N LEU A 24 12.68 48.56 -19.37
CA LEU A 24 11.45 48.35 -18.61
C LEU A 24 11.72 47.66 -17.28
N ALA A 25 12.74 46.80 -17.19
CA ALA A 25 13.11 46.10 -15.95
C ALA A 25 13.70 47.05 -14.90
N GLN A 26 14.44 48.08 -15.33
CA GLN A 26 15.01 49.11 -14.45
C GLN A 26 14.06 50.28 -14.19
N LEU A 27 12.82 50.19 -14.66
CA LEU A 27 11.84 51.24 -14.46
C LEU A 27 11.55 51.40 -12.96
N THR A 28 11.73 52.63 -12.47
CA THR A 28 11.48 52.98 -11.06
C THR A 28 9.98 53.08 -10.82
N ILE A 29 9.50 52.34 -9.83
CA ILE A 29 8.11 52.29 -9.42
C ILE A 29 7.97 52.63 -7.95
N ARG A 30 6.83 53.25 -7.61
CA ARG A 30 6.43 53.48 -6.22
C ARG A 30 5.25 52.60 -5.88
N VAL A 31 5.41 51.78 -4.86
CA VAL A 31 4.46 50.72 -4.50
C VAL A 31 4.26 50.65 -3.00
N ARG A 32 3.06 50.20 -2.61
CA ARG A 32 2.78 49.70 -1.26
C ARG A 32 2.33 48.27 -1.36
N THR A 33 2.99 47.38 -0.62
CA THR A 33 2.70 45.95 -0.64
C THR A 33 1.92 45.55 0.61
N SER A 34 0.73 45.00 0.40
CA SER A 34 -0.08 44.44 1.49
C SER A 34 0.58 43.22 2.12
N ARG A 35 0.17 42.85 3.33
CA ARG A 35 0.59 41.59 3.97
C ARG A 35 0.21 40.34 3.17
N THR A 36 -0.74 40.46 2.24
CA THR A 36 -1.19 39.37 1.36
C THR A 36 -0.46 39.35 0.01
N GLY A 37 0.58 40.18 -0.18
CA GLY A 37 1.35 40.24 -1.43
C GLY A 37 0.66 41.00 -2.57
N VAL A 38 -0.38 41.78 -2.28
CA VAL A 38 -1.03 42.63 -3.28
C VAL A 38 -0.31 43.97 -3.33
N THR A 39 0.11 44.38 -4.52
CA THR A 39 0.76 45.68 -4.74
C THR A 39 -0.28 46.75 -5.03
N HIS A 40 -0.07 47.95 -4.50
CA HIS A 40 -0.94 49.09 -4.67
C HIS A 40 -0.15 50.38 -4.97
N ALA A 41 -0.77 51.29 -5.73
CA ALA A 41 -0.31 52.67 -5.80
C ALA A 41 -0.38 53.33 -4.40
N PRO A 42 0.57 54.20 -4.01
CA PRO A 42 0.64 54.75 -2.65
C PRO A 42 -0.62 55.47 -2.17
N ARG A 43 -1.39 56.07 -3.10
CA ARG A 43 -2.65 56.79 -2.83
C ARG A 43 -3.92 55.95 -3.03
N CYS A 44 -3.80 54.63 -3.24
CA CYS A 44 -4.96 53.78 -3.48
C CYS A 44 -5.83 53.66 -2.22
N ARG A 45 -7.14 53.95 -2.36
CA ARG A 45 -8.11 53.88 -1.25
C ARG A 45 -8.35 52.47 -0.71
N GLN A 46 -7.99 51.43 -1.47
CA GLN A 46 -8.11 50.02 -1.06
C GLN A 46 -6.91 49.52 -0.24
N VAL A 47 -5.89 50.36 -0.03
CA VAL A 47 -4.75 50.03 0.83
C VAL A 47 -5.22 50.01 2.28
N GLY A 48 -5.13 48.85 2.92
CA GLY A 48 -5.48 48.71 4.34
C GLY A 48 -4.59 49.58 5.24
N LYS A 49 -5.12 50.06 6.37
CA LYS A 49 -4.40 50.94 7.32
C LYS A 49 -3.09 50.34 7.86
N ASN A 50 -2.96 49.00 7.84
CA ASN A 50 -1.80 48.25 8.35
C ASN A 50 -0.84 47.76 7.25
N THR A 51 -0.91 48.36 6.05
CA THR A 51 -0.01 48.05 4.93
C THR A 51 1.35 48.69 5.16
N ALA A 52 2.43 48.02 4.72
CA ALA A 52 3.79 48.54 4.80
C ALA A 52 3.90 49.98 4.23
N PRO A 53 4.90 50.77 4.68
CA PRO A 53 5.16 52.09 4.13
C PRO A 53 5.41 52.04 2.62
N GLU A 54 5.34 53.19 1.97
CA GLU A 54 5.70 53.34 0.57
C GLU A 54 7.14 52.91 0.34
N GLU A 55 7.34 52.13 -0.72
CA GLU A 55 8.64 51.64 -1.17
C GLU A 55 8.89 52.12 -2.59
N VAL A 56 10.12 52.56 -2.84
CA VAL A 56 10.61 52.89 -4.18
C VAL A 56 11.55 51.78 -4.58
N THR A 57 11.23 51.09 -5.67
CA THR A 57 11.96 49.93 -6.15
C THR A 57 11.92 49.90 -7.67
N THR A 58 12.71 49.03 -8.30
CA THR A 58 12.60 48.76 -9.74
C THR A 58 11.66 47.58 -10.02
N VAL A 59 11.17 47.47 -11.26
CA VAL A 59 10.41 46.28 -11.70
C VAL A 59 11.21 45.00 -11.47
N SER A 60 12.51 45.02 -11.73
CA SER A 60 13.39 43.86 -11.58
C SER A 60 13.50 43.38 -10.13
N GLU A 61 13.69 44.32 -9.20
CA GLU A 61 13.74 44.07 -7.76
C GLU A 61 12.40 43.58 -7.24
N LEU A 62 11.29 44.22 -7.67
CA LEU A 62 9.95 43.78 -7.32
C LEU A 62 9.71 42.34 -7.78
N ARG A 63 10.18 41.92 -8.95
CA ARG A 63 10.04 40.52 -9.41
C ARG A 63 10.91 39.54 -8.62
N ALA A 64 12.11 39.95 -8.23
CA ALA A 64 13.01 39.14 -7.41
C ALA A 64 12.41 38.87 -6.00
N GLY A 65 11.60 39.79 -5.48
CA GLY A 65 10.95 39.68 -4.18
C GLY A 65 9.84 38.63 -4.04
N GLY A 66 9.39 37.98 -5.12
CA GLY A 66 8.40 36.90 -5.08
C GLY A 66 7.08 37.17 -5.82
N GLU A 67 5.98 36.54 -5.37
CA GLU A 67 4.68 36.63 -6.05
C GLU A 67 3.89 37.86 -5.62
N PHE A 68 3.83 38.84 -6.52
CA PHE A 68 3.05 40.05 -6.36
C PHE A 68 1.85 40.05 -7.29
N ARG A 69 0.71 40.57 -6.80
CA ARG A 69 -0.50 40.75 -7.60
C ARG A 69 -0.86 42.24 -7.62
N PRO A 70 -0.91 42.89 -8.80
CA PRO A 70 -1.33 44.28 -8.87
C PRO A 70 -2.79 44.43 -8.49
N CYS A 71 -3.10 45.42 -7.66
CA CYS A 71 -4.46 45.78 -7.32
C CYS A 71 -5.24 46.20 -8.58
N ARG A 72 -6.32 45.47 -8.89
CA ARG A 72 -7.18 45.70 -10.05
C ARG A 72 -7.76 47.11 -10.16
N THR A 73 -7.88 47.82 -9.04
CA THR A 73 -8.48 49.16 -8.96
C THR A 73 -7.47 50.27 -9.27
N CYS A 74 -6.22 50.12 -8.83
CA CYS A 74 -5.21 51.17 -8.99
C CYS A 74 -4.05 50.80 -9.92
N GLY A 75 -4.06 49.60 -10.50
CA GLY A 75 -2.97 49.11 -11.33
C GLY A 75 -1.75 48.65 -10.55
N GLY A 76 -1.74 48.77 -9.22
CA GLY A 76 -0.75 48.13 -8.35
C GLY A 76 0.54 48.90 -8.09
N ALA A 77 0.86 49.94 -8.85
CA ALA A 77 1.96 50.86 -8.55
C ALA A 77 1.75 52.20 -9.24
N VAL A 78 2.57 53.19 -8.87
CA VAL A 78 2.78 54.39 -9.69
C VAL A 78 4.06 54.17 -10.49
N VAL A 79 3.90 54.21 -11.81
CA VAL A 79 4.97 54.15 -12.80
C VAL A 79 5.21 55.58 -13.27
N GLU A 80 6.47 55.99 -13.42
CA GLU A 80 6.81 57.24 -14.11
C GLU A 80 6.30 57.22 -15.55
N GLU A 81 6.12 58.40 -16.17
CA GLU A 81 5.66 58.48 -17.56
C GLU A 81 6.61 57.71 -18.48
N LEU A 82 6.06 56.73 -19.20
CA LEU A 82 6.83 55.92 -20.14
C LEU A 82 7.26 56.79 -21.32
N SER A 83 8.52 56.69 -21.70
CA SER A 83 8.98 57.22 -22.98
C SER A 83 8.24 56.54 -24.15
N ALA A 84 8.28 57.16 -25.33
CA ALA A 84 7.68 56.59 -26.53
C ALA A 84 8.23 55.18 -26.84
N GLY A 85 9.55 54.98 -26.71
CA GLY A 85 10.20 53.68 -26.89
C GLY A 85 9.76 52.63 -25.87
N GLN A 86 9.66 52.99 -24.59
CA GLN A 86 9.14 52.09 -23.55
C GLN A 86 7.67 51.73 -23.76
N THR A 87 6.87 52.67 -24.26
CA THR A 87 5.45 52.44 -24.59
C THR A 87 5.30 51.45 -25.74
N GLU A 88 6.12 51.59 -26.79
CA GLU A 88 6.13 50.67 -27.93
C GLU A 88 6.59 49.27 -27.51
N GLN A 89 7.64 49.19 -26.69
CA GLN A 89 8.13 47.93 -26.13
C GLN A 89 7.07 47.25 -25.24
N LEU A 90 6.39 48.00 -24.38
CA LEU A 90 5.30 47.47 -23.56
C LEU A 90 4.13 46.98 -24.44
N ALA A 91 3.79 47.73 -25.49
CA ALA A 91 2.74 47.34 -26.44
C ALA A 91 3.10 46.03 -27.17
N ALA A 92 4.37 45.80 -27.48
CA ALA A 92 4.84 44.55 -28.08
C ALA A 92 4.79 43.34 -27.12
N LEU A 93 4.92 43.58 -25.81
CA LEU A 93 4.86 42.54 -24.77
C LEU A 93 3.45 42.06 -24.46
N ILE A 94 2.43 42.92 -24.63
CA ILE A 94 1.03 42.58 -24.30
C ILE A 94 0.55 41.34 -25.09
N PRO A 95 0.67 41.27 -26.43
CA PRO A 95 0.26 40.08 -27.19
C PRO A 95 1.02 38.80 -26.82
N LEU A 96 2.31 38.91 -26.45
CA LEU A 96 3.11 37.77 -26.01
C LEU A 96 2.59 37.21 -24.68
N LEU A 97 2.30 38.10 -23.73
CA LEU A 97 1.72 37.73 -22.45
C LEU A 97 0.34 37.10 -22.61
N GLU A 98 -0.54 37.70 -23.42
CA GLU A 98 -1.87 37.18 -23.69
C GLU A 98 -1.81 35.76 -24.28
N ARG A 99 -0.91 35.51 -25.24
CA ARG A 99 -0.70 34.19 -25.82
C ARG A 99 -0.21 33.18 -24.79
N ARG A 100 0.76 33.53 -23.94
CA ARG A 100 1.25 32.64 -22.87
C ARG A 100 0.20 32.38 -21.80
N LEU A 101 -0.59 33.40 -21.44
CA LEU A 101 -1.71 33.24 -20.52
C LEU A 101 -2.73 32.26 -21.09
N GLN A 102 -3.05 32.37 -22.39
CA GLN A 102 -3.94 31.44 -23.06
C GLN A 102 -3.38 30.01 -23.08
N GLN A 103 -2.08 29.83 -23.36
CA GLN A 103 -1.41 28.53 -23.28
C GLN A 103 -1.51 27.91 -21.88
N VAL A 104 -1.22 28.69 -20.82
CA VAL A 104 -1.34 28.21 -19.43
C VAL A 104 -2.78 27.83 -19.09
N VAL A 105 -3.77 28.58 -19.58
CA VAL A 105 -5.19 28.24 -19.38
C VAL A 105 -5.56 26.96 -20.11
N GLU A 106 -5.09 26.77 -21.34
CA GLU A 106 -5.29 25.55 -22.12
C GLU A 106 -4.60 24.34 -21.49
N GLU A 107 -3.37 24.50 -20.98
CA GLU A 107 -2.64 23.47 -20.24
C GLU A 107 -3.35 23.10 -18.92
N GLU A 108 -3.82 24.09 -18.15
CA GLU A 108 -4.57 23.83 -16.92
C GLU A 108 -5.91 23.16 -17.21
N ARG A 109 -6.57 23.53 -18.30
CA ARG A 109 -7.79 22.86 -18.78
C ARG A 109 -7.49 21.42 -19.16
N ALA A 110 -6.45 21.17 -19.96
CA ALA A 110 -6.03 19.82 -20.33
C ALA A 110 -5.68 18.97 -19.10
N LYS A 111 -4.96 19.54 -18.12
CA LYS A 111 -4.66 18.86 -16.84
C LYS A 111 -5.92 18.57 -16.02
N ARG A 112 -6.94 19.41 -16.07
CA ARG A 112 -8.23 19.14 -15.40
C ARG A 112 -9.00 18.06 -16.11
N GLU A 113 -9.11 18.14 -17.43
CA GLU A 113 -9.76 17.13 -18.26
C GLU A 113 -9.08 15.76 -18.10
N GLU A 114 -7.75 15.72 -18.01
CA GLU A 114 -6.99 14.51 -17.70
C GLU A 114 -7.30 13.97 -16.30
N ARG A 115 -7.27 14.83 -15.28
CA ARG A 115 -7.62 14.44 -13.89
C ARG A 115 -9.05 13.90 -13.78
N ASP A 116 -9.99 14.51 -14.48
CA ASP A 116 -11.38 14.07 -14.50
C ASP A 116 -11.54 12.76 -15.27
N ARG A 117 -10.75 12.54 -16.33
CA ARG A 117 -10.69 11.27 -17.06
C ARG A 117 -10.21 10.14 -16.14
N ILE A 118 -9.08 10.33 -15.47
CA ILE A 118 -8.51 9.37 -14.52
C ILE A 118 -9.52 9.08 -13.40
N ARG A 119 -10.11 10.12 -12.80
CA ARG A 119 -11.11 9.95 -11.73
C ARG A 119 -12.32 9.11 -12.16
N ARG A 120 -12.84 9.32 -13.37
CA ARG A 120 -13.96 8.53 -13.90
C ARG A 120 -13.56 7.07 -14.08
N ALA A 121 -12.35 6.83 -14.57
CA ALA A 121 -11.84 5.49 -14.78
C ALA A 121 -11.55 4.76 -13.44
N ASP A 122 -11.00 5.44 -12.44
CA ASP A 122 -10.78 4.87 -11.09
C ASP A 122 -12.11 4.55 -10.39
N LEU A 123 -13.17 5.32 -10.64
CA LEU A 123 -14.51 5.04 -10.12
C LEU A 123 -15.05 3.71 -10.69
N ILE A 124 -14.75 3.38 -11.95
CA ILE A 124 -15.14 2.11 -12.57
C ILE A 124 -14.41 0.94 -11.88
N ASP A 125 -13.09 1.06 -11.66
CA ASP A 125 -12.31 0.02 -10.98
C ASP A 125 -12.78 -0.17 -9.53
N LYS A 126 -13.09 0.93 -8.81
CA LYS A 126 -13.63 0.87 -7.46
C LYS A 126 -14.96 0.09 -7.40
N ARG A 127 -15.84 0.35 -8.36
CA ARG A 127 -17.15 -0.33 -8.47
C ARG A 127 -17.00 -1.79 -8.88
N ALA A 128 -16.06 -2.10 -9.78
CA ALA A 128 -15.68 -3.47 -10.08
C ALA A 128 -15.21 -4.19 -8.82
N GLY A 129 -14.36 -3.55 -8.02
CA GLY A 129 -13.93 -4.05 -6.72
C GLY A 129 -15.07 -4.30 -5.73
N TYR A 130 -16.14 -3.49 -5.73
CA TYR A 130 -17.32 -3.76 -4.90
C TYR A 130 -18.08 -5.01 -5.32
N ILE A 131 -18.29 -5.19 -6.63
CA ILE A 131 -18.89 -6.41 -7.18
C ILE A 131 -18.01 -7.61 -6.82
N VAL A 132 -16.69 -7.47 -6.97
CA VAL A 132 -15.67 -8.49 -6.72
C VAL A 132 -15.42 -8.79 -5.23
N ARG A 133 -15.79 -7.90 -4.31
CA ARG A 133 -15.69 -8.18 -2.86
C ARG A 133 -16.99 -8.67 -2.25
N GLY A 134 -18.10 -8.50 -2.97
CA GLY A 134 -19.37 -9.10 -2.64
C GLY A 134 -20.09 -8.48 -1.44
N TRP A 135 -19.82 -7.22 -1.09
CA TRP A 135 -20.44 -6.57 0.07
C TRP A 135 -21.92 -6.27 -0.19
N THR A 136 -22.81 -6.71 0.70
CA THR A 136 -24.26 -6.75 0.46
C THR A 136 -24.85 -5.39 0.10
N ARG A 137 -24.42 -4.33 0.78
CA ARG A 137 -24.94 -2.97 0.56
C ARG A 137 -24.50 -2.41 -0.79
N GLU A 138 -23.23 -2.60 -1.14
CA GLU A 138 -22.62 -2.09 -2.36
C GLU A 138 -23.11 -2.85 -3.59
N ILE A 139 -23.33 -4.17 -3.47
CA ILE A 139 -24.01 -4.96 -4.53
C ILE A 139 -25.43 -4.44 -4.74
N GLU A 140 -26.18 -4.14 -3.67
CA GLU A 140 -27.55 -3.65 -3.82
C GLU A 140 -27.61 -2.27 -4.49
N GLU A 141 -26.67 -1.39 -4.17
CA GLU A 141 -26.49 -0.13 -4.89
C GLU A 141 -26.15 -0.39 -6.37
N GLU A 142 -25.24 -1.31 -6.63
CA GLU A 142 -24.80 -1.65 -7.99
C GLU A 142 -25.89 -2.32 -8.84
N ARG A 143 -26.73 -3.17 -8.24
CA ARG A 143 -27.92 -3.76 -8.89
C ARG A 143 -28.90 -2.69 -9.38
N ARG A 144 -29.00 -1.55 -8.69
CA ARG A 144 -29.83 -0.42 -9.17
C ARG A 144 -29.24 0.25 -10.40
N PHE A 145 -27.91 0.23 -10.55
CA PHE A 145 -27.21 0.73 -11.72
C PHE A 145 -27.14 -0.30 -12.86
N ALA A 146 -27.26 -1.60 -12.57
CA ALA A 146 -27.10 -2.69 -13.52
C ALA A 146 -27.98 -2.59 -14.79
N VAL A 147 -29.15 -1.97 -14.66
CA VAL A 147 -30.08 -1.69 -15.77
C VAL A 147 -29.46 -0.79 -16.86
N ARG A 148 -28.42 -0.03 -16.51
CA ARG A 148 -27.74 0.91 -17.42
C ARG A 148 -26.57 0.29 -18.20
N TYR A 149 -26.20 -0.97 -17.94
CA TYR A 149 -25.07 -1.63 -18.60
C TYR A 149 -25.44 -2.26 -19.94
N PRO A 150 -24.46 -2.36 -20.87
CA PRO A 150 -24.58 -3.25 -22.01
C PRO A 150 -24.91 -4.67 -21.54
N ALA A 151 -25.88 -5.32 -22.18
CA ALA A 151 -26.33 -6.67 -21.79
C ALA A 151 -25.38 -7.78 -22.26
N GLU A 152 -24.21 -7.42 -22.80
CA GLU A 152 -23.30 -8.38 -23.41
C GLU A 152 -22.59 -9.19 -22.34
N HIS A 153 -22.91 -10.47 -22.33
CA HIS A 153 -22.23 -11.49 -21.56
C HIS A 153 -20.77 -11.58 -22.02
N ARG A 154 -19.83 -11.53 -21.07
CA ARG A 154 -18.40 -11.72 -21.37
C ARG A 154 -17.92 -13.03 -20.80
N ALA A 155 -17.08 -13.74 -21.55
CA ALA A 155 -16.46 -14.98 -21.11
C ALA A 155 -14.95 -14.95 -21.37
N ALA A 156 -14.17 -15.58 -20.50
CA ALA A 156 -12.73 -15.77 -20.60
C ALA A 156 -12.35 -17.20 -20.26
N ILE A 157 -11.29 -17.71 -20.89
CA ILE A 157 -10.76 -19.04 -20.60
C ILE A 157 -9.62 -18.90 -19.61
N VAL A 158 -9.69 -19.64 -18.50
CA VAL A 158 -8.68 -19.71 -17.44
C VAL A 158 -8.27 -21.17 -17.23
N ALA A 159 -7.10 -21.41 -16.63
CA ALA A 159 -6.76 -22.75 -16.17
C ALA A 159 -7.60 -23.07 -14.93
N CYS A 160 -8.08 -24.32 -14.84
CA CYS A 160 -8.81 -24.80 -13.68
C CYS A 160 -7.84 -25.09 -12.54
N ASP A 161 -8.13 -24.59 -11.35
CA ASP A 161 -7.24 -24.80 -10.19
C ASP A 161 -7.20 -26.26 -9.74
N ASP A 162 -8.32 -26.98 -9.86
CA ASP A 162 -8.42 -28.39 -9.43
C ASP A 162 -7.71 -29.38 -10.38
N CYS A 163 -7.70 -29.10 -11.68
CA CYS A 163 -7.27 -30.08 -12.69
C CYS A 163 -6.44 -29.53 -13.85
N GLY A 164 -6.21 -28.22 -13.92
CA GLY A 164 -5.46 -27.55 -14.98
C GLY A 164 -6.18 -27.45 -16.33
N ALA A 165 -7.40 -27.96 -16.47
CA ALA A 165 -8.17 -27.87 -17.71
C ALA A 165 -8.56 -26.43 -18.06
N LYS A 166 -8.81 -26.15 -19.34
CA LYS A 166 -9.28 -24.83 -19.81
C LYS A 166 -10.73 -24.59 -19.40
N ALA A 167 -10.94 -23.94 -18.26
CA ALA A 167 -12.26 -23.57 -17.76
C ALA A 167 -12.72 -22.21 -18.30
N THR A 168 -14.02 -22.02 -18.43
CA THR A 168 -14.62 -20.75 -18.88
C THR A 168 -15.17 -19.99 -17.68
N VAL A 169 -14.67 -18.79 -17.42
CA VAL A 169 -15.27 -17.80 -16.51
C VAL A 169 -16.16 -16.89 -17.35
N SER A 170 -17.35 -16.53 -16.87
CA SER A 170 -18.19 -15.57 -17.59
C SER A 170 -18.99 -14.66 -16.67
N PHE A 171 -19.26 -13.43 -17.10
CA PHE A 171 -19.94 -12.40 -16.33
C PHE A 171 -21.20 -11.91 -17.06
N ASP A 172 -22.33 -11.95 -16.35
CA ASP A 172 -23.59 -11.33 -16.75
C ASP A 172 -23.77 -9.98 -16.04
N PRO A 173 -23.67 -8.86 -16.77
CA PRO A 173 -23.79 -7.53 -16.20
C PRO A 173 -25.17 -7.16 -15.65
N ARG A 174 -26.24 -7.88 -16.02
CA ARG A 174 -27.60 -7.57 -15.54
C ARG A 174 -27.89 -8.19 -14.19
N SER A 175 -27.51 -9.46 -14.03
CA SER A 175 -27.58 -10.17 -12.75
C SER A 175 -26.39 -9.87 -11.85
N LEU A 176 -25.33 -9.27 -12.39
CA LEU A 176 -23.99 -9.14 -11.81
C LEU A 176 -23.40 -10.51 -11.44
N GLU A 177 -23.84 -11.56 -12.15
CA GLU A 177 -23.45 -12.91 -11.87
C GLU A 177 -22.19 -13.30 -12.63
N VAL A 178 -21.23 -13.89 -11.94
CA VAL A 178 -20.09 -14.56 -12.55
C VAL A 178 -20.33 -16.05 -12.47
N SER A 179 -20.17 -16.76 -13.57
CA SER A 179 -20.21 -18.23 -13.63
C SER A 179 -18.85 -18.78 -14.04
N TYR A 180 -18.54 -19.97 -13.54
CA TYR A 180 -17.31 -20.71 -13.85
C TYR A 180 -17.70 -22.11 -14.31
N VAL A 181 -17.15 -22.54 -15.44
CA VAL A 181 -17.46 -23.83 -16.05
C VAL A 181 -16.17 -24.52 -16.44
N CYS A 182 -15.77 -25.53 -15.66
CA CYS A 182 -14.69 -26.43 -16.06
C CYS A 182 -15.24 -27.53 -16.99
N PRO A 183 -14.60 -27.79 -18.14
CA PRO A 183 -15.06 -28.83 -19.06
C PRO A 183 -14.78 -30.25 -18.56
N SER A 184 -13.84 -30.42 -17.62
CA SER A 184 -13.40 -31.73 -17.15
C SER A 184 -14.24 -32.30 -16.03
N ASP A 185 -14.83 -31.45 -15.19
CA ASP A 185 -15.81 -31.84 -14.18
C ASP A 185 -16.66 -30.61 -13.87
N SER A 186 -17.99 -30.78 -13.83
CA SER A 186 -18.90 -29.71 -13.42
C SER A 186 -18.81 -29.38 -11.93
N GLU A 187 -18.21 -30.28 -11.13
CA GLU A 187 -17.86 -30.02 -9.73
C GLU A 187 -16.50 -29.31 -9.60
N HIS A 188 -15.67 -29.29 -10.66
CA HIS A 188 -14.46 -28.47 -10.65
C HIS A 188 -14.81 -26.99 -10.74
N GLY A 189 -14.07 -26.20 -9.98
CA GLY A 189 -14.41 -24.84 -9.66
C GLY A 189 -14.52 -24.67 -8.16
N PHE A 190 -14.00 -23.53 -7.71
CA PHE A 190 -14.23 -22.87 -6.45
C PHE A 190 -15.18 -23.60 -5.46
N VAL A 191 -14.57 -24.47 -4.67
CA VAL A 191 -15.12 -25.61 -3.91
C VAL A 191 -16.47 -25.40 -3.19
N HIS A 192 -17.40 -26.33 -3.42
CA HIS A 192 -18.60 -26.62 -2.63
C HIS A 192 -18.28 -27.58 -1.46
N LEU A 193 -18.86 -27.38 -0.28
CA LEU A 193 -19.08 -28.44 0.72
C LEU A 193 -20.60 -28.65 0.88
N ARG A 194 -21.02 -29.93 0.92
CA ARG A 194 -22.43 -30.41 0.95
C ARG A 194 -23.08 -30.05 2.29
N ASN A 195 -24.35 -29.63 2.35
CA ASN A 195 -25.52 -30.51 2.26
C ASN A 195 -26.81 -29.72 1.92
N GLY A 196 -27.62 -30.27 1.01
CA GLY A 196 -29.02 -29.85 0.81
C GLY A 196 -29.24 -29.10 -0.50
N GLY A 197 -29.34 -29.85 -1.61
CA GLY A 197 -29.39 -29.29 -2.96
C GLY A 197 -30.52 -28.29 -3.19
N ARG A 198 -30.14 -27.04 -3.47
CA ARG A 198 -30.47 -26.26 -4.68
C ARG A 198 -30.15 -24.77 -4.47
N ARG A 199 -29.16 -24.26 -5.22
CA ARG A 199 -29.29 -23.16 -6.19
C ARG A 199 -27.99 -23.08 -6.98
N LEU A 200 -28.07 -23.41 -8.26
CA LEU A 200 -27.17 -22.85 -9.26
C LEU A 200 -27.58 -21.38 -9.43
N ALA A 201 -26.58 -20.52 -9.58
CA ALA A 201 -26.65 -19.10 -9.92
C ALA A 201 -26.73 -18.08 -8.77
N ALA A 202 -25.61 -17.35 -8.59
CA ALA A 202 -25.42 -16.03 -7.94
C ALA A 202 -24.03 -15.94 -7.29
N TRP A 203 -23.05 -15.45 -8.05
CA TRP A 203 -21.74 -14.98 -7.56
C TRP A 203 -21.06 -15.96 -6.56
N VAL A 204 -20.72 -17.15 -7.06
CA VAL A 204 -20.04 -18.22 -6.30
C VAL A 204 -18.58 -18.30 -6.74
N HIS A 205 -17.78 -17.29 -6.38
CA HIS A 205 -16.33 -17.44 -6.39
C HIS A 205 -15.83 -17.64 -4.96
N ARG A 206 -15.39 -18.87 -4.70
CA ARG A 206 -14.43 -19.29 -3.68
C ARG A 206 -13.12 -19.71 -4.35
N GLY A 207 -12.31 -18.75 -4.81
CA GLY A 207 -10.93 -19.05 -5.22
C GLY A 207 -10.51 -18.52 -6.60
N GLY A 208 -11.37 -17.83 -7.35
CA GLY A 208 -10.89 -17.11 -8.53
C GLY A 208 -10.18 -15.90 -7.98
N LYS A 209 -8.89 -15.73 -8.24
CA LYS A 209 -8.13 -14.61 -7.68
C LYS A 209 -8.94 -13.33 -7.86
N GLU A 210 -9.17 -12.61 -6.75
CA GLU A 210 -9.90 -11.31 -6.70
C GLU A 210 -9.49 -10.46 -7.90
N LEU A 211 -8.20 -10.58 -8.19
CA LEU A 211 -7.62 -9.94 -9.31
C LEU A 211 -8.28 -10.31 -10.65
N VAL A 212 -8.19 -11.55 -11.10
CA VAL A 212 -8.74 -12.01 -12.39
C VAL A 212 -10.21 -11.61 -12.56
N ALA A 213 -11.02 -11.65 -11.49
CA ALA A 213 -12.40 -11.21 -11.52
C ALA A 213 -12.56 -9.70 -11.81
N LEU A 214 -11.69 -8.85 -11.24
CA LEU A 214 -11.66 -7.41 -11.50
C LEU A 214 -11.34 -7.11 -12.97
N GLY A 215 -10.42 -7.86 -13.58
CA GLY A 215 -10.07 -7.76 -15.00
C GLY A 215 -11.21 -8.14 -15.97
N LEU A 216 -12.22 -8.89 -15.50
CA LEU A 216 -13.41 -9.25 -16.30
C LEU A 216 -14.58 -8.28 -16.08
N VAL A 217 -14.75 -7.78 -14.86
CA VAL A 217 -15.86 -6.90 -14.47
C VAL A 217 -15.63 -5.45 -14.92
N ALA A 218 -14.42 -4.90 -14.73
CA ALA A 218 -14.13 -3.49 -15.04
C ALA A 218 -14.39 -3.11 -16.51
N PRO A 219 -13.98 -3.90 -17.52
CA PRO A 219 -14.27 -3.60 -18.93
C PRO A 219 -15.77 -3.59 -19.27
N VAL A 220 -16.60 -4.35 -18.54
CA VAL A 220 -18.05 -4.40 -18.76
C VAL A 220 -18.75 -3.20 -18.13
N LEU A 221 -18.33 -2.82 -16.91
CA LEU A 221 -18.80 -1.60 -16.26
C LEU A 221 -18.40 -0.34 -17.03
N ALA A 222 -17.22 -0.35 -17.65
CA ALA A 222 -16.75 0.73 -18.52
C ALA A 222 -17.64 0.89 -19.76
N GLY A 223 -18.12 -0.22 -20.36
CA GLY A 223 -18.95 -0.18 -21.56
C GLY A 223 -18.27 0.60 -22.69
N ALA A 224 -18.90 1.67 -23.16
CA ALA A 224 -18.37 2.59 -24.17
C ALA A 224 -17.73 3.87 -23.56
N ASP A 225 -17.36 3.85 -22.27
CA ASP A 225 -16.67 4.99 -21.66
C ASP A 225 -15.24 5.10 -22.21
N ASP A 226 -15.08 5.98 -23.20
CA ASP A 226 -13.81 6.31 -23.81
C ASP A 226 -12.76 6.76 -22.78
N ALA A 227 -13.16 7.28 -21.62
CA ALA A 227 -12.22 7.63 -20.56
C ALA A 227 -11.51 6.39 -20.01
N TRP A 228 -12.25 5.32 -19.72
CA TRP A 228 -11.65 4.08 -19.22
C TRP A 228 -10.89 3.37 -20.34
N VAL A 229 -11.42 3.34 -21.57
CA VAL A 229 -10.72 2.73 -22.72
C VAL A 229 -9.41 3.46 -23.03
N LEU A 230 -9.41 4.79 -23.15
CA LEU A 230 -8.20 5.56 -23.47
C LEU A 230 -7.17 5.55 -22.34
N THR A 231 -7.62 5.44 -21.08
CA THR A 231 -6.71 5.42 -19.94
C THR A 231 -6.19 4.00 -19.66
N TYR A 232 -7.02 2.98 -19.87
CA TYR A 232 -6.85 1.64 -19.27
C TYR A 232 -7.28 0.46 -20.16
N ALA A 233 -7.51 0.60 -21.48
CA ALA A 233 -7.93 -0.52 -22.33
C ALA A 233 -6.97 -1.73 -22.30
N THR A 234 -5.66 -1.51 -22.21
CA THR A 234 -4.66 -2.59 -22.08
C THR A 234 -4.53 -3.09 -20.65
N ARG A 235 -5.08 -2.36 -19.67
CA ARG A 235 -4.91 -2.63 -18.24
C ARG A 235 -5.41 -4.00 -17.84
N ALA A 236 -6.56 -4.43 -18.36
CA ALA A 236 -7.12 -5.74 -18.04
C ALA A 236 -6.27 -6.92 -18.56
N ASP A 237 -5.54 -6.72 -19.66
CA ASP A 237 -4.59 -7.69 -20.21
C ASP A 237 -3.25 -7.62 -19.48
N ASP A 238 -2.69 -6.43 -19.27
CA ASP A 238 -1.46 -6.18 -18.50
C ASP A 238 -1.59 -6.77 -17.09
N TYR A 239 -2.74 -6.59 -16.49
CA TYR A 239 -3.10 -7.12 -15.20
C TYR A 239 -3.10 -8.65 -15.15
N ARG A 240 -3.84 -9.30 -16.07
CA ARG A 240 -3.90 -10.77 -16.15
C ARG A 240 -2.52 -11.34 -16.42
N THR A 241 -1.76 -10.69 -17.30
CA THR A 241 -0.39 -11.06 -17.64
C THR A 241 0.53 -10.94 -16.43
N THR A 242 0.44 -9.85 -15.66
CA THR A 242 1.25 -9.63 -14.46
C THR A 242 0.97 -10.68 -13.39
N VAL A 243 -0.31 -10.93 -13.11
CA VAL A 243 -0.73 -11.92 -12.11
C VAL A 243 -0.29 -13.32 -12.50
N SER A 244 -0.53 -13.72 -13.76
CA SER A 244 -0.06 -15.01 -14.30
C SER A 244 1.46 -15.14 -14.21
N ALA A 245 2.21 -14.11 -14.61
CA ALA A 245 3.67 -14.15 -14.59
C ALA A 245 4.23 -14.26 -13.16
N MET A 246 3.61 -13.60 -12.19
CA MET A 246 3.98 -13.75 -10.77
C MET A 246 3.68 -15.15 -10.23
N GLU A 247 2.56 -15.75 -10.64
CA GLU A 247 2.19 -17.12 -10.24
C GLU A 247 3.10 -18.18 -10.82
N ASP A 248 3.39 -18.05 -12.10
CA ASP A 248 4.32 -18.96 -12.79
C ASP A 248 5.71 -18.87 -12.15
N PHE A 249 6.11 -17.66 -11.74
CA PHE A 249 7.32 -17.47 -10.94
C PHE A 249 7.23 -18.17 -9.57
N ASP A 250 6.16 -17.95 -8.79
CA ASP A 250 6.00 -18.57 -7.46
C ASP A 250 5.94 -20.09 -7.53
N ARG A 251 5.37 -20.65 -8.60
CA ARG A 251 5.32 -22.09 -8.83
C ARG A 251 6.71 -22.67 -9.13
N ALA A 252 7.53 -21.93 -9.88
CA ALA A 252 8.90 -22.32 -10.20
C ALA A 252 9.88 -22.06 -9.04
N TYR A 253 9.62 -21.03 -8.22
CA TYR A 253 10.48 -20.55 -7.14
C TYR A 253 9.66 -20.33 -5.86
N PRO A 254 9.20 -21.41 -5.20
CA PRO A 254 8.39 -21.29 -3.99
C PRO A 254 9.16 -20.54 -2.88
N PRO A 255 8.50 -19.67 -2.09
CA PRO A 255 9.14 -18.87 -1.06
C PRO A 255 9.89 -19.73 -0.04
N ARG A 256 11.20 -19.52 0.08
CA ARG A 256 12.08 -20.32 0.97
C ARG A 256 12.11 -19.80 2.40
N LEU A 257 11.84 -18.52 2.59
CA LEU A 257 11.81 -17.86 3.89
C LEU A 257 10.41 -17.34 4.19
N ARG A 258 9.94 -17.61 5.41
CA ARG A 258 8.69 -17.09 5.92
C ARG A 258 9.02 -15.93 6.86
N LEU A 259 8.66 -14.72 6.45
CA LEU A 259 8.98 -13.47 7.16
C LEU A 259 7.77 -12.86 7.88
N ALA A 260 6.59 -13.47 7.72
CA ALA A 260 5.34 -13.12 8.38
C ALA A 260 4.81 -14.32 9.20
N PRO A 261 4.07 -14.08 10.30
CA PRO A 261 3.53 -15.15 11.14
C PRO A 261 2.58 -16.08 10.37
N ASP A 262 2.58 -17.38 10.71
CA ASP A 262 1.65 -18.37 10.12
C ASP A 262 0.29 -18.30 10.80
N ILE A 263 -0.49 -17.29 10.43
CA ILE A 263 -1.85 -17.16 10.92
C ILE A 263 -2.76 -17.85 9.93
N ARG A 264 -3.66 -18.70 10.41
CA ARG A 264 -4.60 -19.41 9.55
C ARG A 264 -6.04 -19.12 9.91
N CYS A 265 -6.91 -19.24 8.92
CA CYS A 265 -8.34 -19.13 9.16
C CYS A 265 -8.82 -20.32 9.99
N GLY A 266 -9.59 -20.05 11.06
CA GLY A 266 -10.16 -21.11 11.88
C GLY A 266 -11.25 -21.94 11.20
N GLU A 267 -11.76 -21.49 10.04
CA GLU A 267 -12.82 -22.20 9.30
C GLU A 267 -12.27 -23.06 8.17
N CYS A 268 -11.40 -22.52 7.30
CA CYS A 268 -10.85 -23.28 6.15
C CYS A 268 -9.43 -23.81 6.39
N GLY A 269 -8.72 -23.34 7.42
CA GLY A 269 -7.35 -23.77 7.71
C GLY A 269 -6.28 -23.22 6.77
N ASP A 270 -6.65 -22.30 5.87
CA ASP A 270 -5.72 -21.64 4.94
C ASP A 270 -4.97 -20.48 5.60
N PRO A 271 -3.77 -20.12 5.10
CA PRO A 271 -3.03 -18.97 5.59
C PRO A 271 -3.82 -17.68 5.38
N LEU A 272 -3.80 -16.79 6.38
CA LEU A 272 -4.30 -15.43 6.27
C LEU A 272 -3.23 -14.53 5.66
N SER A 273 -3.63 -13.71 4.70
CA SER A 273 -2.80 -12.66 4.13
C SER A 273 -2.82 -11.44 5.05
N SER A 274 -1.65 -10.90 5.36
CA SER A 274 -1.51 -9.68 6.14
C SER A 274 -1.69 -8.45 5.26
N TRP A 275 -2.54 -7.54 5.70
CA TRP A 275 -2.80 -6.27 5.02
C TRP A 275 -2.39 -5.09 5.91
N PRO A 276 -1.50 -4.19 5.43
CA PRO A 276 -0.86 -3.19 6.28
C PRO A 276 -1.72 -1.95 6.60
N GLY A 277 -2.92 -1.80 6.05
CA GLY A 277 -3.67 -0.54 6.14
C GLY A 277 -3.38 0.38 4.95
N ILE A 278 -4.32 1.29 4.62
CA ILE A 278 -4.01 2.50 3.83
C ILE A 278 -4.14 3.69 4.77
N PRO A 279 -3.05 4.42 5.06
CA PRO A 279 -3.12 5.65 5.84
C PRO A 279 -4.04 6.68 5.14
N GLY A 280 -5.12 7.09 5.80
CA GLY A 280 -5.99 8.18 5.34
C GLY A 280 -7.13 7.81 4.38
N SER A 281 -7.41 6.52 4.12
CA SER A 281 -8.59 6.12 3.34
C SER A 281 -9.88 6.09 4.19
N GLU A 282 -10.96 6.73 3.71
CA GLU A 282 -12.31 6.52 4.23
C GLU A 282 -13.07 5.45 3.40
N PRO A 283 -13.82 4.52 4.05
CA PRO A 283 -13.92 4.31 5.50
C PRO A 283 -12.67 3.61 6.02
N ARG A 284 -12.28 3.83 7.30
CA ARG A 284 -11.08 3.27 7.95
C ARG A 284 -10.88 1.79 7.61
N ILE A 285 -10.06 1.52 6.60
CA ILE A 285 -9.57 0.17 6.36
C ILE A 285 -8.34 0.05 7.26
N GLU A 286 -8.56 -0.45 8.46
CA GLU A 286 -7.49 -0.73 9.43
C GLU A 286 -6.67 -1.93 8.94
N ALA A 287 -5.41 -2.00 9.37
CA ALA A 287 -4.57 -3.15 9.05
C ALA A 287 -5.27 -4.44 9.51
N ALA A 288 -5.27 -5.46 8.67
CA ALA A 288 -6.07 -6.66 8.90
C ALA A 288 -5.36 -7.93 8.46
N TYR A 289 -5.69 -9.06 9.08
CA TYR A 289 -5.48 -10.37 8.49
C TYR A 289 -6.75 -10.78 7.76
N SER A 290 -6.63 -11.05 6.46
CA SER A 290 -7.73 -11.50 5.62
C SER A 290 -7.55 -12.94 5.19
N CYS A 291 -8.63 -13.70 5.23
CA CYS A 291 -8.69 -14.96 4.52
C CYS A 291 -8.94 -14.64 3.05
N ASP A 292 -8.08 -15.12 2.15
CA ASP A 292 -8.27 -14.93 0.71
C ASP A 292 -9.35 -15.87 0.14
N ASN A 293 -9.86 -16.78 0.99
CA ASN A 293 -10.97 -17.66 0.68
C ASN A 293 -12.28 -17.12 1.25
N ARG A 294 -13.33 -17.23 0.44
CA ARG A 294 -14.69 -16.83 0.79
C ARG A 294 -15.40 -17.98 1.51
N HIS A 295 -16.01 -17.71 2.66
CA HIS A 295 -16.57 -18.74 3.55
C HIS A 295 -18.03 -19.12 3.20
N GLU A 296 -18.66 -20.03 3.96
CA GLU A 296 -19.99 -20.61 3.64
C GLU A 296 -21.10 -19.58 3.61
N ASP A 297 -20.94 -18.53 4.40
CA ASP A 297 -21.81 -17.36 4.44
C ASP A 297 -21.54 -16.37 3.29
N GLY A 298 -20.62 -16.70 2.37
CA GLY A 298 -20.27 -15.83 1.25
C GLY A 298 -19.48 -14.60 1.68
N LYS A 299 -18.76 -14.63 2.80
CA LYS A 299 -17.94 -13.51 3.27
C LYS A 299 -16.48 -13.92 3.42
N TYR A 300 -15.58 -12.97 3.23
CA TYR A 300 -14.19 -13.12 3.65
C TYR A 300 -14.10 -12.89 5.16
N ARG A 301 -13.21 -13.61 5.82
CA ARG A 301 -12.88 -13.33 7.22
C ARG A 301 -11.84 -12.24 7.26
N HIS A 302 -12.15 -11.19 8.01
CA HIS A 302 -11.25 -10.09 8.26
C HIS A 302 -11.11 -9.94 9.76
N HIS A 303 -9.87 -9.96 10.22
CA HIS A 303 -9.53 -9.77 11.62
C HIS A 303 -8.62 -8.56 11.72
N GLU A 304 -8.92 -7.65 12.63
CA GLU A 304 -8.08 -6.48 12.89
C GLU A 304 -6.68 -6.96 13.28
N LYS A 305 -5.65 -6.51 12.55
CA LYS A 305 -4.26 -6.98 12.72
C LYS A 305 -3.76 -6.67 14.13
N SER A 306 -4.10 -5.49 14.66
CA SER A 306 -3.77 -5.05 16.02
C SER A 306 -4.22 -6.04 17.09
N LEU A 307 -5.46 -6.53 17.03
CA LEU A 307 -6.05 -7.45 18.00
C LEU A 307 -5.40 -8.83 17.94
N VAL A 308 -5.15 -9.34 16.72
CA VAL A 308 -4.47 -10.62 16.52
C VAL A 308 -3.02 -10.53 16.99
N ASP A 309 -2.33 -9.44 16.65
CA ASP A 309 -0.95 -9.18 17.05
C ASP A 309 -0.80 -9.03 18.57
N GLU A 310 -1.68 -8.27 19.23
CA GLU A 310 -1.70 -8.12 20.70
C GLU A 310 -1.91 -9.47 21.41
N ARG A 311 -2.76 -10.32 20.83
CA ARG A 311 -2.99 -11.67 21.34
C ARG A 311 -1.73 -12.52 21.22
N ILE A 312 -1.10 -12.56 20.05
CA ILE A 312 0.16 -13.29 19.82
C ILE A 312 1.23 -12.81 20.80
N ASP A 313 1.40 -11.50 20.93
CA ASP A 313 2.41 -10.89 21.81
C ASP A 313 2.21 -11.28 23.27
N SER A 314 0.96 -11.26 23.75
CA SER A 314 0.61 -11.68 25.10
C SER A 314 1.02 -13.12 25.41
N ILE A 315 0.87 -14.02 24.43
CA ILE A 315 1.23 -15.43 24.61
C ILE A 315 2.75 -15.61 24.54
N LEU A 316 3.41 -15.00 23.57
CA LEU A 316 4.87 -15.03 23.44
C LEU A 316 5.54 -14.50 24.71
N HIS A 317 5.03 -13.41 25.29
CA HIS A 317 5.54 -12.89 26.56
C HIS A 317 5.43 -13.86 27.72
N ARG A 318 4.31 -14.57 27.85
CA ARG A 318 4.15 -15.58 28.91
C ARG A 318 5.19 -16.68 28.76
N ARG A 319 5.31 -17.24 27.56
CA ARG A 319 6.24 -18.34 27.26
C ARG A 319 7.71 -17.94 27.41
N LEU A 320 8.08 -16.74 26.95
CA LEU A 320 9.45 -16.25 27.05
C LEU A 320 9.83 -15.83 28.49
N ARG A 321 8.87 -15.54 29.37
CA ARG A 321 9.15 -15.39 30.81
C ARG A 321 9.49 -16.73 31.45
N GLU A 322 8.80 -17.79 31.06
CA GLU A 322 9.07 -19.16 31.52
C GLU A 322 10.39 -19.67 30.94
N HIS A 323 10.72 -19.29 29.71
CA HIS A 323 11.93 -19.73 29.00
C HIS A 323 12.67 -18.60 28.27
N PRO A 324 13.38 -17.71 29.01
CA PRO A 324 14.09 -16.56 28.42
C PRO A 324 15.12 -16.88 27.31
N PRO A 325 15.89 -17.99 27.37
CA PRO A 325 16.87 -18.32 26.33
C PRO A 325 16.28 -18.49 24.92
N TRP A 326 14.98 -18.79 24.81
CA TRP A 326 14.32 -19.01 23.52
C TRP A 326 14.35 -17.77 22.61
N ALA A 327 14.39 -16.57 23.18
CA ALA A 327 14.46 -15.33 22.40
C ALA A 327 15.77 -15.22 21.58
N THR A 328 16.82 -15.97 21.92
CA THR A 328 18.13 -15.92 21.25
C THR A 328 18.61 -17.29 20.77
N ALA A 329 17.69 -18.25 20.65
CA ALA A 329 18.00 -19.58 20.17
C ALA A 329 18.62 -19.50 18.77
N LYS A 330 19.76 -20.18 18.56
CA LYS A 330 20.53 -20.15 17.30
C LYS A 330 19.69 -20.65 16.12
N GLU A 331 18.71 -21.49 16.39
CA GLU A 331 17.80 -22.04 15.41
C GLU A 331 16.80 -21.01 14.85
N LEU A 332 16.67 -19.84 15.47
CA LEU A 332 15.91 -18.72 14.92
C LEU A 332 16.69 -17.99 13.81
N GLU A 333 18.02 -18.13 13.76
CA GLU A 333 18.82 -17.55 12.68
C GLU A 333 18.59 -18.29 11.36
N PHE A 334 18.40 -17.52 10.29
CA PHE A 334 18.31 -18.08 8.94
C PHE A 334 19.71 -18.41 8.39
N ASP A 335 19.78 -19.41 7.52
CA ASP A 335 20.98 -19.67 6.75
C ASP A 335 21.27 -18.49 5.81
N GLN A 336 22.49 -17.96 5.86
CA GLN A 336 22.89 -16.76 5.10
C GLN A 336 22.83 -16.99 3.58
N GLY A 337 23.11 -18.21 3.12
CA GLY A 337 22.96 -18.58 1.71
C GLY A 337 21.49 -18.58 1.27
N ALA A 338 20.59 -19.07 2.13
CA ALA A 338 19.15 -19.02 1.88
C ALA A 338 18.58 -17.60 1.88
N VAL A 339 19.07 -16.72 2.77
CA VAL A 339 18.71 -15.28 2.80
C VAL A 339 19.14 -14.58 1.51
N ALA A 340 20.38 -14.78 1.07
CA ALA A 340 20.89 -14.21 -0.17
C ALA A 340 20.08 -14.69 -1.38
N ALA A 341 19.84 -15.99 -1.51
CA ALA A 341 19.05 -16.55 -2.60
C ALA A 341 17.61 -16.00 -2.62
N TYR A 342 17.00 -15.80 -1.45
CA TYR A 342 15.64 -15.25 -1.36
C TYR A 342 15.57 -13.76 -1.74
N ALA A 343 16.60 -12.96 -1.40
CA ALA A 343 16.70 -11.58 -1.90
C ALA A 343 16.77 -11.54 -3.43
N ASP A 344 17.57 -12.44 -4.04
CA ASP A 344 17.67 -12.55 -5.49
C ASP A 344 16.35 -12.97 -6.13
N ASP A 345 15.62 -13.92 -5.52
CA ASP A 345 14.27 -14.33 -5.96
C ASP A 345 13.29 -13.15 -5.92
N LEU A 346 13.26 -12.37 -4.83
CA LEU A 346 12.41 -11.19 -4.72
C LEU A 346 12.75 -10.12 -5.76
N ALA A 347 14.04 -9.86 -5.98
CA ALA A 347 14.49 -8.92 -7.01
C ALA A 347 14.07 -9.36 -8.42
N ARG A 348 14.19 -10.65 -8.74
CA ARG A 348 13.70 -11.22 -10.00
C ARG A 348 12.18 -11.10 -10.13
N LYS A 349 11.44 -11.41 -9.08
CA LYS A 349 9.98 -11.32 -9.07
C LYS A 349 9.51 -9.87 -9.27
N MET A 350 10.18 -8.90 -8.63
CA MET A 350 9.94 -7.47 -8.84
C MET A 350 10.21 -7.05 -10.28
N ALA A 351 11.31 -7.53 -10.89
CA ALA A 351 11.62 -7.22 -12.28
C ALA A 351 10.56 -7.78 -13.26
N ILE A 352 10.05 -8.99 -13.01
CA ILE A 352 8.94 -9.58 -13.78
C ILE A 352 7.67 -8.74 -13.62
N PHE A 353 7.33 -8.37 -12.38
CA PHE A 353 6.20 -7.49 -12.11
C PHE A 353 6.34 -6.18 -12.90
N ASP A 354 7.47 -5.49 -12.78
CA ASP A 354 7.71 -4.19 -13.41
C ASP A 354 7.67 -4.28 -14.95
N ALA A 355 8.08 -5.41 -15.53
CA ALA A 355 8.02 -5.66 -16.96
C ALA A 355 6.58 -5.92 -17.46
N CYS A 356 5.73 -6.55 -16.65
CA CYS A 356 4.38 -6.95 -17.06
C CYS A 356 3.28 -5.94 -16.68
N VAL A 357 3.49 -5.14 -15.62
CA VAL A 357 2.44 -4.32 -15.01
C VAL A 357 1.88 -3.24 -15.94
N GLY A 358 2.66 -2.76 -16.91
CA GLY A 358 2.19 -1.88 -17.98
C GLY A 358 1.32 -0.71 -17.50
N ALA A 359 0.12 -0.59 -18.07
CA ALA A 359 -0.89 0.41 -17.69
C ALA A 359 -1.63 0.08 -16.37
N ALA A 360 -1.48 -1.15 -15.85
CA ALA A 360 -2.08 -1.62 -14.60
C ALA A 360 -1.34 -1.16 -13.34
N LYS A 361 -0.22 -0.45 -13.49
CA LYS A 361 0.62 0.03 -12.38
C LYS A 361 -0.06 0.96 -11.38
N SER A 362 -1.19 1.57 -11.75
CA SER A 362 -1.98 2.44 -10.85
C SER A 362 -3.21 1.76 -10.26
N VAL A 363 -3.39 0.44 -10.44
CA VAL A 363 -4.43 -0.33 -9.73
C VAL A 363 -3.98 -0.49 -8.28
N ASP A 364 -4.80 -0.07 -7.32
CA ASP A 364 -4.47 -0.09 -5.89
C ASP A 364 -3.91 -1.44 -5.45
N GLU A 365 -4.53 -2.55 -5.86
CA GLU A 365 -4.08 -3.91 -5.53
C GLU A 365 -2.70 -4.27 -6.11
N LEU A 366 -2.36 -3.81 -7.33
CA LEU A 366 -1.04 -4.03 -7.91
C LEU A 366 0.02 -3.10 -7.29
N VAL A 367 -0.34 -1.86 -6.98
CA VAL A 367 0.51 -0.94 -6.20
C VAL A 367 0.85 -1.57 -4.86
N LYS A 368 -0.15 -2.12 -4.15
CA LYS A 368 0.04 -2.86 -2.88
C LYS A 368 1.01 -4.03 -3.07
N THR A 369 0.79 -4.84 -4.10
CA THR A 369 1.66 -6.00 -4.39
C THR A 369 3.10 -5.57 -4.62
N ARG A 370 3.33 -4.50 -5.39
CA ARG A 370 4.67 -3.97 -5.65
C ARG A 370 5.36 -3.40 -4.42
N SER A 371 4.62 -2.71 -3.57
CA SER A 371 5.12 -2.22 -2.28
C SER A 371 5.50 -3.37 -1.35
N GLN A 372 4.68 -4.41 -1.24
CA GLN A 372 4.98 -5.60 -0.44
C GLN A 372 6.25 -6.31 -0.91
N LEU A 373 6.46 -6.41 -2.23
CA LEU A 373 7.70 -6.98 -2.77
C LEU A 373 8.93 -6.13 -2.41
N ALA A 374 8.81 -4.80 -2.47
CA ALA A 374 9.89 -3.88 -2.11
C ALA A 374 10.22 -3.92 -0.61
N GLU A 375 9.19 -3.89 0.24
CA GLU A 375 9.33 -4.03 1.70
C GLU A 375 9.96 -5.38 2.08
N GLY A 376 9.54 -6.46 1.40
CA GLY A 376 10.14 -7.78 1.57
C GLY A 376 11.63 -7.79 1.19
N LEU A 377 12.01 -7.19 0.05
CA LEU A 377 13.40 -7.11 -0.39
C LEU A 377 14.26 -6.29 0.58
N ASP A 378 13.75 -5.15 1.05
CA ASP A 378 14.42 -4.32 2.06
C ASP A 378 14.62 -5.09 3.38
N LEU A 379 13.57 -5.78 3.87
CA LEU A 379 13.65 -6.58 5.08
C LEU A 379 14.69 -7.70 4.95
N VAL A 380 14.70 -8.45 3.85
CA VAL A 380 15.67 -9.53 3.62
C VAL A 380 17.09 -8.98 3.53
N SER A 381 17.27 -7.82 2.89
CA SER A 381 18.57 -7.15 2.81
C SER A 381 19.07 -6.74 4.19
N ARG A 382 18.20 -6.17 5.03
CA ARG A 382 18.52 -5.86 6.42
C ARG A 382 18.86 -7.10 7.25
N ILE A 383 18.12 -8.20 7.07
CA ILE A 383 18.42 -9.48 7.72
C ILE A 383 19.80 -10.00 7.31
N ARG A 384 20.14 -9.93 6.02
CA ARG A 384 21.46 -10.32 5.51
C ARG A 384 22.58 -9.50 6.16
N ASP A 385 22.39 -8.20 6.26
CA ASP A 385 23.44 -7.27 6.65
C ASP A 385 23.59 -7.17 8.20
N GLN A 386 22.51 -7.36 8.95
CA GLN A 386 22.45 -7.12 10.41
C GLN A 386 22.10 -8.36 11.25
N GLY A 387 21.62 -9.45 10.64
CA GLY A 387 21.14 -10.66 11.31
C GLY A 387 19.66 -10.58 11.72
N CYS A 388 18.94 -11.70 11.69
CA CYS A 388 17.48 -11.66 11.87
C CYS A 388 17.07 -11.41 13.33
N LEU A 389 17.84 -11.87 14.31
CA LEU A 389 17.54 -11.63 15.74
C LEU A 389 17.64 -10.15 16.11
N ALA A 390 18.58 -9.43 15.49
CA ALA A 390 18.76 -7.99 15.69
C ALA A 390 17.60 -7.20 15.04
N ILE A 391 17.26 -7.51 13.79
CA ILE A 391 16.12 -6.89 13.09
C ILE A 391 14.79 -7.19 13.79
N ALA A 392 14.67 -8.37 14.39
CA ALA A 392 13.49 -8.76 15.16
C ALA A 392 13.43 -8.11 16.55
N ASP A 393 14.43 -7.34 16.98
CA ASP A 393 14.58 -6.78 18.33
C ASP A 393 14.61 -7.85 19.47
N LEU A 394 14.88 -9.12 19.13
CA LEU A 394 14.86 -10.21 20.11
C LEU A 394 16.10 -10.21 21.03
N THR A 395 17.22 -9.66 20.57
CA THR A 395 18.42 -9.46 21.40
C THR A 395 18.15 -8.48 22.56
N ARG A 396 17.39 -7.40 22.30
CA ARG A 396 16.95 -6.44 23.33
C ARG A 396 15.97 -7.07 24.30
N TYR A 397 15.14 -8.00 23.82
CA TYR A 397 14.25 -8.77 24.67
C TYR A 397 15.02 -9.66 25.66
N ALA A 398 15.99 -10.43 25.18
CA ALA A 398 16.81 -11.30 26.02
C ALA A 398 17.70 -10.53 27.02
N ALA A 399 18.13 -9.31 26.68
CA ALA A 399 18.91 -8.45 27.58
C ALA A 399 18.09 -7.84 28.73
N GLY A 400 16.82 -8.22 28.90
CA GLY A 400 15.98 -7.84 30.03
C GLY A 400 15.32 -6.46 29.93
N TYR A 401 15.74 -5.60 29.00
CA TYR A 401 15.15 -4.26 28.81
C TYR A 401 13.64 -4.30 28.49
N ALA A 402 13.19 -5.35 27.81
CA ALA A 402 11.81 -5.51 27.37
C ALA A 402 11.03 -6.62 28.09
N ALA A 403 11.71 -7.57 28.71
CA ALA A 403 11.08 -8.71 29.37
C ALA A 403 10.20 -8.30 30.57
N TYR A 404 10.52 -7.16 31.21
CA TYR A 404 9.79 -6.60 32.34
C TYR A 404 8.74 -5.55 31.95
N THR A 405 8.67 -5.12 30.69
CA THR A 405 7.61 -4.23 30.22
C THR A 405 6.33 -5.03 29.92
N PRO A 406 5.19 -4.75 30.58
CA PRO A 406 3.94 -5.49 30.36
C PRO A 406 3.30 -5.27 28.98
N ARG A 407 3.82 -4.33 28.18
CA ARG A 407 3.26 -3.88 26.90
C ARG A 407 4.27 -3.92 25.75
N TRP A 408 5.31 -4.72 25.86
CA TRP A 408 6.22 -4.86 24.72
C TRP A 408 5.45 -5.44 23.52
N THR A 409 5.75 -4.93 22.34
CA THR A 409 5.11 -5.33 21.08
C THR A 409 6.17 -5.94 20.21
N PHE A 410 5.99 -7.20 19.81
CA PHE A 410 6.97 -7.86 18.95
C PHE A 410 6.87 -7.32 17.52
N SER A 411 8.00 -7.25 16.83
CA SER A 411 7.98 -7.00 15.38
C SER A 411 7.31 -8.16 14.64
N GLU A 412 6.84 -7.93 13.41
CA GLU A 412 6.25 -8.99 12.59
C GLU A 412 7.24 -10.13 12.31
N LEU A 413 8.51 -9.80 12.11
CA LEU A 413 9.59 -10.78 11.98
C LEU A 413 9.79 -11.57 13.29
N ALA A 414 9.79 -10.92 14.46
CA ALA A 414 9.88 -11.63 15.74
C ALA A 414 8.72 -12.61 15.93
N ARG A 415 7.49 -12.18 15.62
CA ARG A 415 6.33 -13.08 15.65
C ARG A 415 6.51 -14.23 14.68
N ALA A 416 6.95 -13.98 13.45
CA ALA A 416 7.20 -15.03 12.46
C ALA A 416 8.25 -16.05 12.91
N LEU A 417 9.37 -15.59 13.44
CA LEU A 417 10.47 -16.44 13.92
C LEU A 417 10.04 -17.30 15.11
N LEU A 418 9.37 -16.67 16.08
CA LEU A 418 8.93 -17.35 17.29
C LEU A 418 7.76 -18.31 16.98
N THR A 419 6.68 -17.85 16.33
CA THR A 419 5.49 -18.69 16.05
C THR A 419 5.77 -19.88 15.12
N LYS A 420 6.76 -19.81 14.23
CA LYS A 420 7.20 -20.96 13.39
C LYS A 420 7.63 -22.18 14.21
N ARG A 421 7.89 -22.03 15.52
CA ARG A 421 8.46 -23.07 16.38
C ARG A 421 7.70 -23.30 17.71
N ILE A 422 6.51 -22.70 17.88
CA ILE A 422 5.89 -22.43 19.19
C ILE A 422 4.32 -22.48 19.12
N ASP A 423 3.56 -23.49 19.69
CA ASP A 423 2.05 -23.70 19.80
C ASP A 423 1.28 -22.69 20.65
N VAL A 424 0.13 -22.32 20.11
CA VAL A 424 -0.98 -21.62 20.70
C VAL A 424 -2.25 -21.87 19.88
N THR A 425 -3.29 -22.38 20.54
CA THR A 425 -4.67 -22.30 20.04
C THR A 425 -5.55 -21.47 20.97
N GLU A 426 -6.40 -20.58 20.42
CA GLU A 426 -7.87 -20.71 20.53
C GLU A 426 -8.71 -19.66 19.75
N GLN A 427 -9.66 -20.22 18.97
CA GLN A 427 -10.96 -19.79 18.43
C GLN A 427 -11.10 -18.59 17.44
N SER A 428 -11.74 -18.92 16.31
CA SER A 428 -12.02 -18.16 15.06
C SER A 428 -10.82 -17.85 14.14
N VAL A 429 -9.64 -17.60 14.71
CA VAL A 429 -8.36 -17.58 14.01
C VAL A 429 -7.50 -18.69 14.60
N THR A 430 -7.08 -19.64 13.77
CA THR A 430 -6.11 -20.65 14.18
C THR A 430 -4.73 -20.11 13.86
N VAL A 431 -4.08 -19.47 14.83
CA VAL A 431 -2.65 -19.16 14.68
C VAL A 431 -1.91 -20.50 14.72
N PHE A 432 -1.37 -20.97 13.59
CA PHE A 432 -0.67 -22.26 13.55
C PHE A 432 0.70 -22.10 14.18
N THR A 433 0.95 -23.01 15.10
CA THR A 433 1.95 -22.88 16.13
C THR A 433 2.32 -24.36 16.48
N LEU A 434 3.53 -24.66 16.97
CA LEU A 434 4.08 -26.02 17.17
C LEU A 434 4.67 -26.23 18.58
N PHE A 435 3.85 -26.36 19.62
CA PHE A 435 4.20 -26.61 21.04
C PHE A 435 3.28 -27.64 21.71
N ASP A 436 2.50 -28.42 20.97
CA ASP A 436 2.15 -29.72 21.48
C ASP A 436 3.29 -30.71 21.20
N ASP A 437 3.47 -31.64 22.14
CA ASP A 437 4.62 -32.51 22.31
C ASP A 437 5.26 -33.03 21.01
N GLY A 438 6.59 -32.90 20.90
CA GLY A 438 7.38 -33.73 19.98
C GLY A 438 8.18 -33.02 18.89
N THR A 439 8.35 -31.69 18.92
CA THR A 439 9.16 -30.99 17.91
C THR A 439 10.66 -31.32 18.03
N PRO A 440 11.44 -31.30 16.92
CA PRO A 440 12.89 -31.59 16.96
C PRO A 440 13.69 -30.65 17.86
N LEU A 441 13.28 -29.38 17.97
CA LEU A 441 13.93 -28.39 18.85
C LEU A 441 13.66 -28.72 20.32
N GLN A 442 12.42 -29.08 20.69
CA GLN A 442 12.11 -29.57 22.05
C GLN A 442 12.88 -30.85 22.38
N ARG A 443 13.04 -31.80 21.45
CA ARG A 443 13.85 -33.02 21.69
C ARG A 443 15.33 -32.70 21.91
N LEU A 444 15.89 -31.77 21.14
CA LEU A 444 17.29 -31.35 21.25
C LEU A 444 17.56 -30.55 22.53
N LEU A 445 16.60 -29.70 22.93
CA LEU A 445 16.67 -28.88 24.13
C LEU A 445 16.38 -29.70 25.41
N ARG A 446 15.36 -30.56 25.41
CA ARG A 446 15.08 -31.51 26.51
C ARG A 446 16.25 -32.47 26.74
N SER A 447 16.97 -32.85 25.68
CA SER A 447 18.19 -33.66 25.80
C SER A 447 19.38 -32.90 26.38
N ARG A 448 19.39 -31.56 26.33
CA ARG A 448 20.38 -30.71 27.01
C ARG A 448 19.95 -30.41 28.44
N GLU A 449 18.68 -30.07 28.67
CA GLU A 449 18.08 -29.87 30.00
C GLU A 449 18.23 -31.12 30.88
N ILE A 450 17.93 -32.31 30.36
CA ILE A 450 18.14 -33.58 31.09
C ILE A 450 19.63 -33.80 31.42
N LYS A 451 20.55 -33.36 30.57
CA LYS A 451 21.99 -33.51 30.84
C LYS A 451 22.47 -32.56 31.94
N ASP A 452 21.94 -31.33 31.95
CA ASP A 452 22.30 -30.33 32.96
C ASP A 452 21.66 -30.68 34.32
N GLU A 453 20.40 -31.13 34.34
CA GLU A 453 19.73 -31.64 35.56
C GLU A 453 20.41 -32.90 36.11
N LEU A 454 20.84 -33.82 35.25
CA LEU A 454 21.60 -35.01 35.69
C LEU A 454 22.99 -34.63 36.24
N ALA A 455 23.61 -33.56 35.73
CA ALA A 455 24.87 -33.06 36.26
C ALA A 455 24.68 -32.46 37.66
N GLU A 456 23.64 -31.64 37.86
CA GLU A 456 23.29 -31.06 39.16
C GLU A 456 22.91 -32.13 40.19
N LEU A 457 22.11 -33.13 39.80
CA LEU A 457 21.77 -34.24 40.69
C LEU A 457 22.99 -35.10 41.03
N GLY A 458 23.93 -35.29 40.09
CA GLY A 458 25.19 -35.97 40.35
C GLY A 458 26.16 -35.20 41.25
N GLU A 459 26.10 -33.87 41.27
CA GLU A 459 26.78 -33.05 42.27
C GLU A 459 26.14 -33.18 43.64
N ARG A 460 24.80 -33.10 43.71
CA ARG A 460 24.07 -33.22 44.97
C ARG A 460 24.22 -34.60 45.63
N GLN A 461 24.28 -35.67 44.83
CA GLN A 461 24.54 -37.01 45.33
C GLN A 461 25.94 -37.11 45.97
N ARG A 462 26.96 -36.51 45.35
CA ARG A 462 28.34 -36.52 45.89
C ARG A 462 28.43 -35.76 47.20
N GLU A 463 27.74 -34.64 47.34
CA GLU A 463 27.65 -33.90 48.61
C GLU A 463 27.04 -34.77 49.72
N LEU A 464 25.93 -35.45 49.44
CA LEU A 464 25.25 -36.32 50.40
C LEU A 464 26.09 -37.53 50.80
N GLU A 465 26.81 -38.15 49.86
CA GLU A 465 27.75 -39.24 50.15
C GLU A 465 28.89 -38.78 51.06
N GLN A 466 29.36 -37.54 50.88
CA GLN A 466 30.42 -36.96 51.68
C GLN A 466 29.93 -36.60 53.10
N GLU A 467 28.70 -36.08 53.23
CA GLU A 467 28.03 -35.88 54.52
C GLU A 467 27.82 -37.20 55.28
N LEU A 468 27.43 -38.27 54.58
CA LEU A 468 27.28 -39.60 55.17
C LEU A 468 28.61 -40.15 55.67
N ALA A 469 29.67 -40.04 54.87
CA ALA A 469 31.01 -40.49 55.25
C ALA A 469 31.62 -39.69 56.43
N ASP A 470 31.20 -38.44 56.61
CA ASP A 470 31.58 -37.62 57.76
C ASP A 470 30.78 -37.96 59.02
N LEU A 471 29.51 -38.36 58.88
CA LEU A 471 28.68 -38.86 59.98
C LEU A 471 29.17 -40.22 60.49
N ASP A 472 29.50 -41.14 59.58
CA ASP A 472 30.06 -42.45 59.93
C ASP A 472 31.43 -42.34 60.63
N ARG A 473 32.21 -41.28 60.36
CA ARG A 473 33.46 -41.00 61.07
C ARG A 473 33.26 -40.38 62.47
N ARG A 474 32.05 -39.92 62.78
CA ARG A 474 31.69 -39.32 64.08
C ARG A 474 30.98 -40.30 65.02
N LEU A 475 30.51 -41.43 64.49
CA LEU A 475 30.06 -42.60 65.24
C LEU A 475 31.26 -43.50 65.56
#